data_AF-A0A2Z6RY24-F1
#
_entry.id   AF-A0A2Z6RY24-F1
#
_cell.length_a   1.000
_cell.length_b   1.000
_cell.length_c   1.000
_cell.angle_alpha   90.00
_cell.angle_beta   90.00
_cell.angle_gamma   90.00
#
_symmetry.space_group_name_H-M   'P 1'
#
loop_
_entity.id
_entity.type
_entity.pdbx_description
1 polymer ?
#
loop_
_entity_poly.entity_id
_entity_poly.type
_entity_poly.pdbx_seq_one_letter_code
_entity_poly.pdbx_strand_id
1 'polypeptide(L)'
;MHIVTLLERLPPELIPFIVKNLSNQDLKNFRSINDTWAKEIDLEWFTLFDFSTMSLVQGENTVKDLYSKLEECNKSFGHSEEFLKCALLKGLSTENAFKVRLDGLEELALDEIVERLSPER
;
A
#
# COMPACT_ATOMS: atom_id res chain seq x y z
N MET A 1 5.06 12.26 31.51
CA MET A 1 6.16 11.28 31.44
C MET A 1 5.67 9.87 31.82
N HIS A 2 4.58 9.38 31.22
CA HIS A 2 4.03 8.04 31.48
C HIS A 2 3.59 7.33 30.18
N ILE A 3 3.21 8.11 29.15
CA ILE A 3 2.82 7.57 27.84
C ILE A 3 4.06 7.14 27.03
N VAL A 4 5.14 7.92 27.06
CA VAL A 4 6.40 7.58 26.35
C VAL A 4 6.95 6.23 26.82
N THR A 5 6.94 5.97 28.13
CA THR A 5 7.40 4.70 28.71
C THR A 5 6.50 3.50 28.39
N LEU A 6 5.24 3.71 27.97
CA LEU A 6 4.36 2.63 27.50
C LEU A 6 4.57 2.35 26.01
N LEU A 7 4.70 3.40 25.19
CA LEU A 7 4.94 3.27 23.75
C LEU A 7 6.33 2.70 23.42
N GLU A 8 7.32 2.93 24.28
CA GLU A 8 8.64 2.31 24.19
C GLU A 8 8.63 0.80 24.46
N ARG A 9 7.62 0.30 25.21
CA ARG A 9 7.52 -1.11 25.63
C ARG A 9 6.51 -1.90 24.82
N LEU A 10 5.92 -1.28 23.79
CA LEU A 10 4.99 -1.93 22.91
C LEU A 10 5.71 -3.02 22.11
N PRO A 11 5.15 -4.24 22.02
CA PRO A 11 5.65 -5.26 21.12
C PRO A 11 5.81 -4.70 19.70
N PRO A 12 6.98 -4.82 19.06
CA PRO A 12 7.23 -4.29 17.72
C PRO A 12 6.19 -4.72 16.68
N GLU A 13 5.62 -5.91 16.85
CA GLU A 13 4.62 -6.51 15.96
C GLU A 13 3.31 -5.73 15.94
N LEU A 14 3.02 -4.93 16.97
CA LEU A 14 1.81 -4.12 17.08
C LEU A 14 1.99 -2.72 16.48
N ILE A 15 3.23 -2.25 16.31
CA ILE A 15 3.53 -0.90 15.83
C ILE A 15 2.94 -0.64 14.43
N PRO A 16 3.09 -1.53 13.43
CA PRO A 16 2.53 -1.30 12.10
C PRO A 16 1.01 -1.10 12.10
N PHE A 17 0.28 -1.85 12.93
CA PHE A 17 -1.17 -1.73 13.07
C PHE A 17 -1.58 -0.37 13.65
N ILE A 18 -0.79 0.17 14.58
CA ILE A 18 -1.04 1.50 15.15
C ILE A 18 -0.73 2.57 14.11
N VAL A 19 0.45 2.51 13.48
CA VAL A 19 0.94 3.49 12.49
C VAL A 19 -0.09 3.77 11.39
N LYS A 20 -0.72 2.72 10.83
CA LYS A 20 -1.75 2.83 9.78
C LYS A 20 -2.99 3.65 10.16
N ASN A 21 -3.25 3.85 11.45
CA ASN A 21 -4.42 4.56 11.95
C ASN A 21 -4.09 5.95 12.52
N LEU A 22 -2.83 6.37 12.46
CA LEU A 22 -2.38 7.65 13.01
C LEU A 22 -2.53 8.78 11.97
N SER A 23 -2.84 9.98 12.46
CA SER A 23 -2.79 11.17 11.61
C SER A 23 -1.35 11.48 11.21
N ASN A 24 -1.14 12.22 10.11
CA ASN A 24 0.21 12.69 9.73
C ASN A 24 0.91 13.48 10.85
N GLN A 25 0.15 14.16 11.70
CA GLN A 25 0.72 14.89 12.84
C GLN A 25 1.15 13.92 13.95
N ASP A 26 0.35 12.88 14.22
CA ASP A 26 0.71 11.84 15.18
C ASP A 26 1.91 11.03 14.70
N LEU A 27 1.98 10.67 13.41
CA LEU A 27 3.15 10.01 12.83
C LEU A 27 4.43 10.82 13.09
N LYS A 28 4.42 12.14 12.87
CA LYS A 28 5.58 13.00 13.19
C LYS A 28 5.97 12.94 14.67
N ASN A 29 4.99 12.92 15.57
CA ASN A 29 5.24 12.88 17.01
C ASN A 29 5.76 11.50 17.47
N PHE A 30 5.25 10.42 16.88
CA PHE A 30 5.61 9.05 17.26
C PHE A 30 6.95 8.62 16.68
N ARG A 31 7.37 9.20 15.55
CA ARG A 31 8.67 8.95 14.90
C ARG A 31 9.86 9.18 15.83
N SER A 32 9.74 10.04 16.84
CA SER A 32 10.81 10.34 17.80
C SER A 32 10.82 9.46 19.05
N ILE A 33 9.95 8.45 19.16
CA ILE A 33 9.87 7.58 20.35
C ILE A 33 11.11 6.69 20.45
N ASN A 34 11.36 5.88 19.41
CA ASN A 34 12.55 5.03 19.29
C ASN A 34 12.76 4.62 17.83
N ASP A 35 13.86 3.91 17.56
CA ASP A 35 14.22 3.48 16.20
C ASP A 35 13.19 2.54 15.56
N THR A 36 12.49 1.73 16.36
CA THR A 36 11.44 0.84 15.86
C THR A 36 10.27 1.65 15.32
N TRP A 37 9.77 2.61 16.08
CA TRP A 37 8.73 3.54 15.62
C TRP A 37 9.18 4.34 14.40
N ALA A 38 10.40 4.86 14.42
CA ALA A 38 10.95 5.63 13.30
C ALA A 38 10.94 4.81 12.00
N LYS A 39 11.42 3.56 12.07
CA LYS A 39 11.44 2.66 10.92
C LYS A 39 10.06 2.37 10.37
N GLU A 40 9.10 1.99 11.22
CA GLU A 40 7.75 1.64 10.76
C GLU A 40 7.00 2.85 10.17
N ILE A 41 7.20 4.03 10.75
CA ILE A 41 6.60 5.27 10.23
C ILE A 41 7.23 5.68 8.90
N ASP A 42 8.55 5.55 8.76
CA ASP A 42 9.24 5.82 7.50
C ASP A 42 8.79 4.85 6.39
N LEU A 43 8.53 3.58 6.73
CA LEU A 43 7.96 2.59 5.80
C LEU A 43 6.54 2.95 5.35
N GLU A 44 5.69 3.41 6.26
CA GLU A 44 4.33 3.87 5.94
C GLU A 44 4.37 5.10 5.03
N TRP A 45 5.20 6.09 5.35
CA TRP A 45 5.37 7.28 4.51
C TRP A 45 5.91 6.95 3.13
N PHE A 46 6.88 6.04 3.03
CA PHE A 46 7.39 5.59 1.74
C PHE A 46 6.29 4.91 0.92
N THR A 47 5.46 4.08 1.55
CA THR A 47 4.33 3.41 0.90
C THR A 47 3.27 4.40 0.40
N LEU A 48 2.89 5.39 1.21
CA LEU A 48 1.93 6.43 0.81
C LEU A 48 2.52 7.35 -0.27
N PHE A 49 3.82 7.62 -0.21
CA PHE A 49 4.52 8.37 -1.25
C PHE A 49 4.49 7.62 -2.58
N ASP A 50 4.91 6.36 -2.60
CA ASP A 50 4.87 5.51 -3.80
C ASP A 50 3.46 5.40 -4.37
N PHE A 51 2.43 5.30 -3.53
CA PHE A 51 1.04 5.32 -3.99
C PHE A 51 0.70 6.63 -4.69
N SER A 52 1.01 7.78 -4.05
CA SER A 52 0.71 9.10 -4.59
C SER A 52 1.43 9.39 -5.92
N THR A 53 2.59 8.78 -6.14
CA THR A 53 3.38 8.91 -7.37
C THR A 53 3.13 7.77 -8.37
N MET A 54 2.13 6.90 -8.14
CA MET A 54 1.84 5.72 -8.96
C MET A 54 3.07 4.80 -9.16
N SER A 55 3.93 4.72 -8.15
CA SER A 55 5.21 3.98 -8.17
C SER A 55 5.16 2.67 -7.37
N LEU A 56 4.01 2.32 -6.78
CA LEU A 56 3.82 1.00 -6.19
C LEU A 56 3.90 -0.09 -7.26
N VAL A 57 4.72 -1.11 -7.01
CA VAL A 57 4.95 -2.23 -7.93
C VAL A 57 4.52 -3.56 -7.31
N GLN A 58 4.12 -4.49 -8.17
CA GLN A 58 3.71 -5.84 -7.81
C GLN A 58 4.87 -6.62 -7.17
N GLY A 59 6.07 -6.52 -7.74
CA GLY A 59 7.24 -7.30 -7.30
C GLY A 59 6.96 -8.80 -7.36
N GLU A 60 7.29 -9.50 -6.28
CA GLU A 60 7.04 -10.95 -6.12
C GLU A 60 5.61 -11.26 -5.59
N ASN A 61 4.83 -10.23 -5.26
CA ASN A 61 3.49 -10.42 -4.71
C ASN A 61 2.47 -10.79 -5.79
N THR A 62 1.29 -11.25 -5.36
CA THR A 62 0.17 -11.49 -6.27
C THR A 62 -0.46 -10.18 -6.73
N VAL A 63 -1.25 -10.22 -7.81
CA VAL A 63 -2.04 -9.05 -8.25
C VAL A 63 -3.06 -8.64 -7.18
N LYS A 64 -3.66 -9.61 -6.47
CA LYS A 64 -4.55 -9.33 -5.33
C LYS A 64 -3.85 -8.60 -4.19
N ASP A 65 -2.59 -8.93 -3.90
CA ASP A 65 -1.81 -8.22 -2.87
C ASP A 65 -1.54 -6.76 -3.29
N LEU A 66 -1.10 -6.55 -4.53
CA LEU A 66 -0.89 -5.19 -5.06
C LEU A 66 -2.20 -4.39 -5.03
N TYR A 67 -3.30 -4.99 -5.51
CA TYR A 67 -4.61 -4.37 -5.50
C TYR A 67 -5.07 -4.00 -4.09
N SER A 68 -4.98 -4.92 -3.13
CA SER A 68 -5.32 -4.67 -1.72
C SER A 68 -4.49 -3.54 -1.13
N LYS A 69 -3.20 -3.46 -1.48
CA LYS A 69 -2.32 -2.37 -1.04
C LYS A 69 -2.71 -1.03 -1.64
N LEU A 70 -3.12 -0.99 -2.91
CA LEU A 70 -3.65 0.21 -3.56
C LEU A 70 -4.95 0.67 -2.88
N GLU A 71 -5.90 -0.24 -2.62
CA GLU A 71 -7.14 0.06 -1.90
C GLU A 71 -6.87 0.58 -0.48
N GLU A 72 -5.93 -0.05 0.24
CA GLU A 72 -5.55 0.36 1.57
C GLU A 72 -5.00 1.79 1.59
N CYS A 73 -4.06 2.12 0.69
CA CYS A 73 -3.55 3.48 0.57
C CYS A 73 -4.65 4.47 0.17
N ASN A 74 -5.56 4.06 -0.72
CA ASN A 74 -6.61 4.93 -1.22
C ASN A 74 -7.60 5.41 -0.15
N LYS A 75 -7.73 4.69 0.97
CA LYS A 75 -8.52 5.14 2.13
C LYS A 75 -8.07 6.51 2.65
N SER A 76 -6.79 6.84 2.51
CA SER A 76 -6.19 8.11 2.94
C SER A 76 -6.35 9.24 1.93
N PHE A 77 -6.56 8.94 0.64
CA PHE A 77 -6.57 9.93 -0.44
C PHE A 77 -7.93 10.12 -1.11
N GLY A 78 -8.76 9.06 -1.17
CA GLY A 78 -10.08 9.10 -1.79
C GLY A 78 -10.04 9.29 -3.31
N HIS A 79 -9.05 8.71 -4.00
CA HIS A 79 -8.99 8.75 -5.46
C HIS A 79 -10.04 7.87 -6.13
N SER A 80 -10.32 8.16 -7.40
CA SER A 80 -11.27 7.43 -8.23
C SER A 80 -10.78 6.03 -8.58
N GLU A 81 -11.71 5.17 -8.99
CA GLU A 81 -11.39 3.84 -9.54
C GLU A 81 -10.48 3.93 -10.77
N GLU A 82 -10.66 4.94 -11.63
CA GLU A 82 -9.80 5.16 -12.79
C GLU A 82 -8.34 5.42 -12.39
N PHE A 83 -8.11 6.19 -11.31
CA PHE A 83 -6.77 6.37 -10.76
C PHE A 83 -6.18 5.04 -10.29
N LEU A 84 -6.96 4.24 -9.56
CA LEU A 84 -6.52 2.93 -9.07
C LEU A 84 -6.21 1.96 -10.21
N LYS A 85 -7.01 1.98 -11.27
CA LYS A 85 -6.77 1.21 -12.49
C LYS A 85 -5.46 1.62 -13.15
N CYS A 86 -5.22 2.93 -13.33
CA CYS A 86 -3.95 3.41 -13.84
C CYS A 86 -2.76 3.02 -12.97
N ALA A 87 -2.89 3.12 -11.64
CA ALA A 87 -1.86 2.73 -10.70
C ALA A 87 -1.57 1.22 -10.74
N LEU A 88 -2.62 0.39 -10.77
CA LEU A 88 -2.50 -1.06 -10.91
C LEU A 88 -1.74 -1.42 -12.19
N LEU A 89 -2.19 -0.92 -13.34
CA LEU A 89 -1.60 -1.22 -14.65
C LEU A 89 -0.13 -0.81 -14.74
N LYS A 90 0.26 0.32 -14.14
CA LYS A 90 1.67 0.76 -14.04
C LYS A 90 2.50 -0.09 -13.09
N GLY A 91 1.89 -0.60 -12.03
CA GLY A 91 2.54 -1.39 -11.00
C GLY A 91 2.69 -2.87 -11.33
N LEU A 92 1.99 -3.40 -12.33
CA LEU A 92 2.04 -4.82 -12.69
C LEU A 92 3.46 -5.31 -13.00
N SER A 93 3.73 -6.57 -12.69
CA SER A 93 4.93 -7.26 -13.16
C SER A 93 4.94 -7.31 -14.69
N THR A 94 6.12 -7.46 -15.30
CA THR A 94 6.27 -7.55 -16.76
C THR A 94 5.39 -8.65 -17.37
N GLU A 95 5.25 -9.79 -16.68
CA GLU A 95 4.41 -10.90 -17.14
C GLU A 95 2.92 -10.51 -17.18
N ASN A 96 2.41 -9.93 -16.12
CA ASN A 96 0.99 -9.55 -16.05
C ASN A 96 0.67 -8.34 -16.92
N ALA A 97 1.58 -7.37 -17.01
CA ALA A 97 1.47 -6.26 -17.95
C ALA A 97 1.43 -6.75 -19.40
N PHE A 98 2.20 -7.80 -19.73
CA PHE A 98 2.14 -8.43 -21.05
C PHE A 98 0.80 -9.12 -21.30
N LYS A 99 0.27 -9.88 -20.32
CA LYS A 99 -1.06 -10.52 -20.41
C LYS A 99 -2.18 -9.50 -20.63
N VAL A 100 -2.17 -8.39 -19.88
CA VAL A 100 -3.16 -7.31 -20.05
C VAL A 100 -3.20 -6.83 -21.50
N ARG A 101 -2.02 -6.59 -22.11
CA ARG A 101 -1.92 -6.14 -23.50
C ARG A 101 -2.34 -7.20 -24.51
N LEU A 102 -1.95 -8.45 -24.27
CA LEU A 102 -2.26 -9.57 -25.16
C LEU A 102 -3.77 -9.84 -25.23
N ASP A 103 -4.44 -9.82 -24.07
CA ASP A 103 -5.84 -10.17 -23.94
C ASP A 103 -6.78 -8.95 -24.01
N GLY A 104 -6.23 -7.74 -24.21
CA GLY A 104 -7.01 -6.50 -24.31
C GLY A 104 -7.75 -6.14 -23.02
N LEU A 105 -7.19 -6.47 -21.85
CA LEU A 105 -7.86 -6.28 -20.55
C LEU A 105 -7.91 -4.81 -20.12
N GLU A 106 -7.23 -3.90 -20.82
CA GLU A 106 -7.14 -2.48 -20.49
C GLU A 106 -8.51 -1.78 -20.45
N GLU A 107 -9.50 -2.29 -21.18
CA GLU A 107 -10.86 -1.73 -21.24
C GLU A 107 -11.79 -2.27 -20.14
N LEU A 108 -11.38 -3.31 -19.41
CA LEU A 108 -12.22 -3.94 -18.38
C LEU A 108 -12.33 -3.09 -17.11
N ALA A 109 -13.32 -3.39 -16.27
CA ALA A 109 -13.41 -2.80 -14.94
C ALA A 109 -12.21 -3.24 -14.09
N LEU A 110 -11.85 -2.44 -13.06
CA LEU A 110 -10.69 -2.71 -12.23
C LEU A 110 -10.73 -4.11 -11.61
N ASP A 111 -11.87 -4.45 -11.03
CA ASP A 111 -12.13 -5.72 -10.35
C ASP A 111 -11.99 -6.91 -11.33
N GLU A 112 -12.47 -6.74 -12.57
CA GLU A 112 -12.37 -7.75 -13.61
C GLU A 112 -10.93 -8.01 -14.02
N ILE A 113 -10.10 -6.95 -14.12
CA ILE A 113 -8.67 -7.09 -14.41
C ILE A 113 -7.99 -7.89 -13.29
N VAL A 114 -8.28 -7.57 -12.04
CA VAL A 114 -7.70 -8.25 -10.87
C VAL A 114 -8.06 -9.74 -10.89
N GLU A 115 -9.33 -10.08 -11.13
CA GLU A 115 -9.76 -11.49 -11.20
C GLU A 115 -9.13 -12.22 -12.39
N ARG A 116 -9.07 -11.61 -13.59
CA ARG A 116 -8.46 -12.22 -14.77
C ARG A 116 -6.96 -12.50 -14.60
N LEU A 117 -6.26 -11.67 -13.84
CA LEU A 117 -4.83 -11.82 -13.56
C LEU A 117 -4.53 -12.68 -12.34
N SER A 118 -5.55 -13.07 -11.57
CA SER A 118 -5.41 -13.84 -10.34
C SER A 118 -6.04 -15.22 -10.54
N PRO A 119 -5.30 -16.19 -11.10
CA PRO A 119 -5.87 -17.50 -11.38
C PRO A 119 -6.43 -18.14 -10.10
N GLU A 120 -7.65 -18.66 -10.18
CA GLU A 120 -8.16 -19.62 -9.21
C GLU A 120 -7.23 -20.85 -9.25
N ARG A 121 -6.42 -21.02 -8.20
CA ARG A 121 -5.63 -22.24 -8.00
C ARG A 121 -6.48 -23.31 -7.34
#